data_AF-A0A7W1IRT5-F1
#
_entry.id   AF-A0A7W1IRT5-F1
#
_cell.length_a   1.000
_cell.length_b   1.000
_cell.length_c   1.000
_cell.angle_alpha   90.00
_cell.angle_beta   90.00
_cell.angle_gamma   90.00
#
_symmetry.space_group_name_H-M   'P 1'
#
loop_
_entity.id
_entity.type
_entity.pdbx_description
1 polymer ?
#
loop_
_entity_poly.entity_id
_entity_poly.type
_entity_poly.pdbx_seq_one_letter_code
_entity_poly.pdbx_strand_id
1 'polypeptide(L)'
;MALVLAAGLAAADVAAPTPGDEVVRRRAEEAMRAFQQDGDRPVARPPDQETVEAIAEIENLLAEAEAFIKTPAFALKAGDCFVHAAKRLRGFDVEQRKGLGKRYEAATDRLNALGKLLASGAALAVPGVDPRDPGEAVEAKPAPVRVEASP
;
A
#
# COMPACT_ATOMS: atom_id res chain seq x y z
N MET A 1 0.10 32.33 80.26
CA MET A 1 0.91 31.17 80.69
C MET A 1 0.93 30.15 79.55
N ALA A 2 2.14 29.70 79.22
CA ALA A 2 2.52 28.51 78.44
C ALA A 2 1.97 28.29 77.01
N LEU A 3 2.83 28.62 76.04
CA LEU A 3 3.03 27.95 74.75
C LEU A 3 3.12 26.41 74.93
N VAL A 4 2.53 25.65 74.01
CA VAL A 4 3.07 24.36 73.58
C VAL A 4 3.05 24.32 72.05
N LEU A 5 4.24 24.48 71.45
CA LEU A 5 4.54 24.21 70.06
C LEU A 5 4.39 22.69 69.81
N ALA A 6 3.50 22.29 68.92
CA ALA A 6 3.55 20.96 68.30
C ALA A 6 4.38 21.07 67.01
N ALA A 7 5.70 21.08 67.17
CA ALA A 7 6.63 20.82 66.08
C ALA A 7 6.77 19.30 65.92
N GLY A 8 6.11 18.77 64.89
CA GLY A 8 6.24 17.37 64.48
C GLY A 8 6.28 17.31 62.96
N LEU A 9 7.27 17.96 62.35
CA LEU A 9 7.57 17.81 60.94
C LEU A 9 8.07 16.37 60.77
N ALA A 10 7.19 15.49 60.29
CA ALA A 10 7.53 14.13 59.93
C ALA A 10 8.66 14.19 58.89
N ALA A 11 9.79 13.59 59.26
CA ALA A 11 10.86 13.30 58.34
C ALA A 11 10.26 12.48 57.18
N ALA A 12 10.22 13.09 55.99
CA ALA A 12 10.00 12.37 54.77
C ALA A 12 11.22 11.47 54.57
N ASP A 13 11.03 10.20 54.93
CA ASP A 13 11.91 9.10 54.56
C ASP A 13 11.94 9.07 53.03
N VAL A 14 12.96 9.69 52.44
CA VAL A 14 13.20 9.61 50.99
C VAL A 14 13.76 8.22 50.74
N ALA A 15 12.85 7.26 50.63
CA ALA A 15 13.15 5.92 50.17
C ALA A 15 13.96 6.03 48.87
N ALA A 16 15.10 5.34 48.81
CA ALA A 16 15.90 5.26 47.60
C ALA A 16 15.02 4.74 46.45
N PRO A 17 15.11 5.33 45.24
CA PRO A 17 14.32 4.89 44.11
C PRO A 17 14.59 3.41 43.85
N THR A 18 13.52 2.64 43.75
CA THR A 18 13.63 1.21 43.47
C THR A 18 14.12 1.03 42.03
N PRO A 19 14.78 -0.08 41.67
CA PRO A 19 15.26 -0.32 40.30
C PRO A 19 14.15 -0.21 39.23
N GLY A 20 12.88 -0.44 39.61
CA GLY A 20 11.73 -0.21 38.73
C GLY A 20 11.49 1.26 38.38
N ASP A 21 11.78 2.19 39.30
CA ASP A 21 11.59 3.63 39.11
C ASP A 21 12.58 4.21 38.08
N GLU A 22 13.79 3.66 38.00
CA GLU A 22 14.76 4.07 36.99
C GLU A 22 14.37 3.61 35.59
N VAL A 23 13.78 2.42 35.44
CA VAL A 23 13.27 1.93 34.16
C VAL A 23 12.07 2.76 33.71
N VAL A 24 11.16 3.08 34.63
CA VAL A 24 9.99 3.94 34.35
C VAL A 24 10.45 5.35 33.95
N ARG A 25 11.42 5.93 34.68
CA ARG A 25 12.03 7.23 34.34
C ARG A 25 12.68 7.19 32.95
N ARG A 26 13.49 6.18 32.66
CA ARG A 26 14.15 6.04 31.36
C ARG A 26 13.14 5.89 30.21
N ARG A 27 12.07 5.12 30.42
CA ARG A 27 10.97 5.02 29.43
C ARG A 27 10.20 6.33 29.27
N ALA A 28 9.98 7.08 30.34
CA ALA A 28 9.34 8.39 30.26
C ALA A 28 10.21 9.41 29.51
N GLU A 29 11.53 9.39 29.73
CA GLU A 29 12.49 10.23 29.01
C GLU A 29 12.58 9.85 27.53
N GLU A 30 12.60 8.54 27.21
CA GLU A 30 12.55 8.05 25.83
C GLU A 30 11.24 8.44 25.14
N ALA A 31 10.11 8.34 25.84
CA ALA A 31 8.82 8.79 25.32
C ALA A 31 8.81 10.31 25.07
N MET A 32 9.31 11.13 26.01
CA MET A 32 9.39 12.58 25.83
C MET A 32 10.34 12.97 24.69
N ARG A 33 11.46 12.27 24.53
CA ARG A 33 12.38 12.49 23.42
C ARG A 33 11.72 12.11 22.09
N ALA A 34 10.95 11.03 22.04
CA ALA A 34 10.17 10.66 20.85
C ALA A 34 9.09 11.70 20.52
N PHE A 35 8.38 12.21 21.53
CA PHE A 35 7.39 13.28 21.35
C PHE A 35 8.01 14.59 20.83
N GLN A 36 9.18 14.98 21.33
CA GLN A 36 9.89 16.18 20.84
C GLN A 36 10.37 15.99 19.40
N GLN A 37 10.85 14.79 19.04
CA GLN A 37 11.22 14.45 17.66
C GLN A 37 10.01 14.39 16.71
N ASP A 38 8.83 14.03 17.21
CA ASP A 38 7.59 14.07 16.43
C ASP A 38 7.05 15.50 16.26
N GLY A 39 7.27 16.40 17.23
CA GLY A 39 6.88 17.81 17.16
C GLY A 39 7.65 18.65 16.13
N ASP A 40 8.89 18.26 15.83
CA ASP A 40 9.75 18.90 14.81
C ASP A 40 9.60 18.28 13.40
N ARG A 41 8.70 17.29 13.22
CA ARG A 41 8.44 16.78 11.87
C ARG A 41 7.73 17.85 11.05
N PRO A 42 8.24 18.19 9.86
CA PRO A 42 7.50 19.05 8.95
C PRO A 42 6.14 18.38 8.69
N VAL A 43 5.06 19.09 9.05
CA VAL A 43 3.69 18.65 8.79
C VAL A 43 3.57 18.50 7.28
N ALA A 44 3.58 17.25 6.81
CA ALA A 44 3.42 16.97 5.39
C ALA A 44 2.12 17.62 4.93
N ARG A 45 2.21 18.48 3.90
CA ARG A 45 1.04 19.10 3.32
C ARG A 45 0.06 17.98 2.93
N PRO A 46 -1.23 18.08 3.28
CA PRO A 46 -2.21 17.09 2.85
C PRO A 46 -2.14 16.92 1.33
N PRO A 47 -2.25 15.68 0.82
CA PRO A 47 -2.29 15.45 -0.62
C PRO A 47 -3.48 16.23 -1.21
N ASP A 48 -3.27 16.81 -2.38
CA ASP A 48 -4.32 17.48 -3.13
C ASP A 48 -5.40 16.47 -3.56
N GLN A 49 -6.60 16.98 -3.86
CA GLN A 49 -7.75 16.13 -4.19
C GLN A 49 -7.51 15.26 -5.42
N GLU A 50 -6.80 15.76 -6.43
CA GLU A 50 -6.48 15.00 -7.65
C GLU A 50 -5.58 13.81 -7.32
N THR A 51 -4.57 14.00 -6.47
CA THR A 51 -3.71 12.91 -5.98
C THR A 51 -4.51 11.85 -5.19
N VAL A 52 -5.50 12.29 -4.39
CA VAL A 52 -6.37 11.38 -3.62
C VAL A 52 -7.31 10.58 -4.53
N GLU A 53 -7.84 11.20 -5.57
CA GLU A 53 -8.69 10.54 -6.56
C GLU A 53 -7.88 9.55 -7.41
N ALA A 54 -6.70 9.97 -7.87
CA ALA A 54 -5.82 9.13 -8.67
C ALA A 54 -5.37 7.86 -7.91
N ILE A 55 -5.06 7.94 -6.61
CA ILE A 55 -4.72 6.74 -5.83
C ILE A 55 -5.95 5.84 -5.64
N ALA A 56 -7.15 6.40 -5.50
CA ALA A 56 -8.37 5.60 -5.40
C ALA A 56 -8.69 4.86 -6.70
N GLU A 57 -8.47 5.49 -7.85
CA GLU A 57 -8.57 4.84 -9.16
C GLU A 57 -7.58 3.70 -9.31
N ILE A 58 -6.32 3.89 -8.86
CA ILE A 58 -5.31 2.83 -8.86
C ILE A 58 -5.76 1.67 -7.97
N GLU A 59 -6.26 1.94 -6.77
CA GLU A 59 -6.76 0.91 -5.85
C GLU A 59 -7.91 0.11 -6.47
N ASN A 60 -8.83 0.76 -7.19
CA ASN A 60 -9.90 0.10 -7.92
C ASN A 60 -9.37 -0.80 -9.04
N LEU A 61 -8.42 -0.31 -9.84
CA LEU A 61 -7.78 -1.12 -10.90
C LEU A 61 -7.06 -2.35 -10.34
N LEU A 62 -6.40 -2.22 -9.19
CA LEU A 62 -5.76 -3.35 -8.51
C LEU A 62 -6.79 -4.36 -8.00
N ALA A 63 -7.90 -3.89 -7.42
CA ALA A 63 -8.99 -4.76 -6.98
C ALA A 63 -9.65 -5.51 -8.16
N GLU A 64 -9.84 -4.83 -9.30
CA GLU A 64 -10.31 -5.47 -10.53
C GLU A 64 -9.33 -6.52 -11.06
N ALA A 65 -8.03 -6.21 -11.06
CA ALA A 65 -7.00 -7.17 -11.47
C ALA A 65 -7.01 -8.42 -10.58
N GLU A 66 -7.13 -8.26 -9.26
CA GLU A 66 -7.27 -9.37 -8.31
C GLU A 66 -8.53 -10.22 -8.57
N ALA A 67 -9.65 -9.58 -8.90
CA ALA A 67 -10.89 -10.28 -9.23
C ALA A 67 -10.76 -11.08 -10.53
N PHE A 68 -10.13 -10.51 -11.56
CA PHE A 68 -9.95 -11.16 -12.85
C PHE A 68 -8.93 -12.29 -12.81
N ILE A 69 -7.87 -12.20 -11.98
CA ILE A 69 -6.89 -13.29 -11.81
C ILE A 69 -7.55 -14.59 -11.32
N LYS A 70 -8.62 -14.50 -10.53
CA LYS A 70 -9.35 -15.67 -10.03
C LYS A 70 -10.16 -16.38 -11.12
N THR A 71 -10.35 -15.72 -12.28
CA THR A 71 -11.17 -16.24 -13.38
C THR A 71 -10.31 -16.38 -14.64
N PRO A 72 -9.95 -17.61 -15.07
CA PRO A 72 -9.03 -17.82 -16.19
C PRO A 72 -9.46 -17.13 -17.49
N ALA A 73 -10.77 -17.03 -17.75
CA ALA A 73 -11.33 -16.37 -18.93
C ALA A 73 -11.01 -14.85 -19.00
N PHE A 74 -10.60 -14.23 -17.90
CA PHE A 74 -10.30 -12.80 -17.83
C PHE A 74 -8.83 -12.51 -17.53
N ALA A 75 -7.92 -13.47 -17.70
CA ALA A 75 -6.50 -13.29 -17.41
C ALA A 75 -5.87 -12.11 -18.19
N LEU A 76 -6.26 -11.91 -19.46
CA LEU A 76 -5.83 -10.76 -20.26
C LEU A 76 -6.30 -9.43 -19.64
N LYS A 77 -7.56 -9.37 -19.22
CA LYS A 77 -8.15 -8.19 -18.58
C LYS A 77 -7.48 -7.87 -17.25
N ALA A 78 -7.10 -8.90 -16.49
CA ALA A 78 -6.31 -8.72 -15.28
C ALA A 78 -4.94 -8.07 -15.57
N GLY A 79 -4.28 -8.52 -16.64
CA GLY A 79 -3.02 -7.94 -17.12
C GLY A 79 -3.18 -6.47 -17.51
N ASP A 80 -4.25 -6.13 -18.23
CA ASP A 80 -4.53 -4.74 -18.62
C ASP A 80 -4.76 -3.84 -17.41
N CYS A 81 -5.61 -4.24 -16.46
CA CYS A 81 -5.85 -3.50 -15.22
C CYS A 81 -4.53 -3.31 -14.43
N PHE A 82 -3.71 -4.36 -14.34
CA PHE A 82 -2.40 -4.31 -13.69
C PHE A 82 -1.45 -3.31 -14.37
N VAL A 83 -1.31 -3.36 -15.70
CA VAL A 83 -0.44 -2.44 -16.45
C VAL A 83 -0.92 -0.99 -16.31
N HIS A 84 -2.25 -0.78 -16.32
CA HIS A 84 -2.82 0.56 -16.16
C HIS A 84 -2.57 1.13 -14.76
N ALA A 85 -2.77 0.31 -13.72
CA ALA A 85 -2.45 0.66 -12.34
C ALA A 85 -0.95 0.99 -12.20
N ALA A 86 -0.06 0.16 -12.75
CA ALA A 86 1.39 0.37 -12.69
C ALA A 86 1.83 1.67 -13.37
N LYS A 87 1.28 1.99 -14.54
CA LYS A 87 1.58 3.24 -15.26
C LYS A 87 1.15 4.47 -14.46
N ARG A 88 -0.08 4.46 -13.92
CA ARG A 88 -0.58 5.55 -13.07
C ARG A 88 0.25 5.71 -11.80
N LEU A 89 0.55 4.62 -11.10
CA LEU A 89 1.33 4.67 -9.86
C LEU A 89 2.73 5.25 -10.06
N ARG A 90 3.38 4.96 -11.20
CA ARG A 90 4.68 5.56 -11.57
C ARG A 90 4.58 7.06 -11.89
N GLY A 91 3.39 7.54 -12.23
CA GLY A 91 3.12 8.94 -12.57
C GLY A 91 3.16 9.89 -11.36
N PHE A 92 3.04 9.38 -10.14
CA PHE A 92 3.15 10.25 -8.95
C PHE A 92 4.56 10.78 -8.76
N ASP A 93 4.68 12.07 -8.47
CA ASP A 93 5.93 12.70 -8.10
C ASP A 93 6.35 12.38 -6.65
N VAL A 94 7.52 12.87 -6.23
CA VAL A 94 8.08 12.59 -4.90
C VAL A 94 7.24 13.20 -3.77
N GLU A 95 6.67 14.38 -3.98
CA GLU A 95 5.88 15.08 -2.97
C GLU A 95 4.49 14.45 -2.83
N GLN A 96 3.86 14.05 -3.93
CA GLN A 96 2.61 13.27 -3.95
C GLN A 96 2.77 11.93 -3.22
N ARG A 97 3.88 11.21 -3.48
CA ARG A 97 4.18 9.95 -2.79
C ARG A 97 4.33 10.15 -1.27
N LYS A 98 5.03 11.21 -0.85
CA LYS A 98 5.15 11.56 0.57
C LYS A 98 3.81 11.94 1.19
N GLY A 99 2.99 12.71 0.48
CA GLY A 99 1.66 13.13 0.93
C GLY A 99 0.69 11.95 1.09
N LEU A 100 0.79 10.93 0.23
CA LEU A 100 0.01 9.71 0.32
C LEU A 100 0.53 8.72 1.39
N GLY A 101 1.84 8.73 1.65
CA GLY A 101 2.49 7.92 2.68
C GLY A 101 2.13 6.44 2.60
N LYS A 102 1.57 5.91 3.70
CA LYS A 102 1.19 4.49 3.83
C LYS A 102 0.23 3.99 2.75
N ARG A 103 -0.61 4.87 2.19
CA ARG A 103 -1.56 4.48 1.14
C ARG A 103 -0.83 4.15 -0.17
N TYR A 104 0.17 4.95 -0.51
CA TYR A 104 1.03 4.68 -1.67
C TYR A 104 1.87 3.41 -1.46
N GLU A 105 2.41 3.21 -0.26
CA GLU A 105 3.14 1.98 0.09
C GLU A 105 2.25 0.74 -0.07
N ALA A 106 1.04 0.76 0.49
CA ALA A 106 0.09 -0.33 0.37
C ALA A 106 -0.32 -0.64 -1.09
N ALA A 107 -0.54 0.39 -1.91
CA ALA A 107 -0.83 0.20 -3.34
C ALA A 107 0.37 -0.39 -4.09
N THR A 108 1.60 0.03 -3.75
CA THR A 108 2.85 -0.52 -4.31
C THR A 108 3.03 -1.99 -3.93
N ASP A 109 2.77 -2.34 -2.68
CA ASP A 109 2.87 -3.72 -2.20
C ASP A 109 1.85 -4.64 -2.89
N ARG A 110 0.61 -4.17 -3.05
CA ARG A 110 -0.42 -4.90 -3.81
C ARG A 110 -0.02 -5.08 -5.27
N LEU A 111 0.48 -4.03 -5.92
CA LEU A 111 0.98 -4.12 -7.29
C LEU A 111 2.11 -5.16 -7.39
N ASN A 112 3.06 -5.15 -6.47
CA ASN A 112 4.15 -6.13 -6.45
C ASN A 112 3.66 -7.56 -6.23
N ALA A 113 2.70 -7.77 -5.33
CA ALA A 113 2.09 -9.08 -5.09
C ALA A 113 1.37 -9.61 -6.34
N LEU A 114 0.58 -8.76 -6.99
CA LEU A 114 -0.09 -9.08 -8.26
C LEU A 114 0.90 -9.39 -9.38
N GLY A 115 1.96 -8.60 -9.49
CA GLY A 115 3.01 -8.84 -10.48
C GLY A 115 3.66 -10.21 -10.33
N LYS A 116 3.90 -10.67 -9.09
CA LYS A 116 4.40 -12.02 -8.80
C LYS A 116 3.40 -13.11 -9.20
N LEU A 117 2.10 -12.91 -8.94
CA LEU A 117 1.04 -13.86 -9.30
C LEU A 117 0.84 -13.98 -10.81
N LEU A 118 0.93 -12.86 -11.53
CA LEU A 118 0.85 -12.85 -12.99
C LEU A 118 2.10 -13.48 -13.62
N ALA A 119 3.29 -13.16 -13.09
CA ALA A 119 4.56 -13.70 -13.59
C ALA A 119 4.74 -15.20 -13.31
N SER A 120 4.16 -15.73 -12.22
CA SER A 120 4.23 -17.16 -11.92
C SER A 120 3.38 -18.03 -12.85
N GLY A 121 2.61 -17.42 -13.76
CA GLY A 121 1.71 -18.14 -14.66
C GLY A 121 0.55 -18.83 -13.93
N ALA A 122 0.42 -18.65 -12.61
CA ALA A 122 -0.66 -19.23 -11.82
C ALA A 122 -2.05 -18.78 -12.30
N ALA A 123 -2.13 -17.57 -12.88
CA ALA A 123 -3.34 -17.03 -13.52
C ALA A 123 -3.55 -17.49 -14.97
N LEU A 124 -2.51 -18.04 -15.62
CA LEU A 124 -2.48 -18.41 -17.04
C LEU A 124 -2.39 -19.92 -17.28
N ALA A 125 -2.48 -20.73 -16.22
CA ALA A 125 -2.59 -22.18 -16.33
C ALA A 125 -3.96 -22.54 -16.94
N VAL A 126 -4.09 -22.36 -18.25
CA VAL A 126 -5.15 -22.93 -19.06
C VAL A 126 -4.88 -24.44 -19.12
N PRO A 127 -5.77 -25.30 -18.61
CA PRO A 127 -5.59 -26.74 -18.77
C PRO A 127 -5.62 -27.07 -20.27
N GLY A 128 -4.47 -27.45 -20.83
CA GLY A 128 -4.36 -27.99 -22.18
C GLY A 128 -3.49 -27.21 -23.20
N VAL A 129 -2.86 -26.09 -22.82
CA VAL A 129 -1.91 -25.38 -23.72
C VAL A 129 -0.49 -25.53 -23.19
N ASP A 130 0.32 -26.32 -23.89
CA ASP A 130 1.75 -26.43 -23.61
C ASP A 130 2.45 -25.12 -24.01
N PRO A 131 3.17 -24.44 -23.10
CA PRO A 131 3.87 -23.19 -23.39
C PRO A 131 5.02 -23.33 -24.40
N ARG A 132 5.31 -24.54 -24.89
CA ARG A 132 6.31 -24.80 -25.93
C ARG A 132 5.74 -25.08 -27.32
N ASP A 133 4.42 -25.03 -27.50
CA ASP A 133 3.80 -25.25 -28.80
C ASP A 133 3.59 -23.89 -29.51
N PRO A 134 4.40 -23.52 -30.51
CA PRO A 134 4.12 -22.35 -31.33
C PRO A 134 2.95 -22.71 -32.24
N GLY A 135 1.74 -22.57 -31.70
CA GLY A 135 0.49 -22.96 -32.37
C GLY A 135 0.48 -22.49 -33.83
N GLU A 136 0.19 -23.44 -34.71
CA GLU A 136 0.01 -23.22 -36.15
C GLU A 136 -0.83 -21.97 -36.37
N ALA A 137 -0.30 -21.05 -37.18
CA ALA A 137 -1.04 -19.94 -37.73
C ALA A 137 -2.25 -20.50 -38.47
N VAL A 138 -3.43 -20.41 -37.86
CA VAL A 138 -4.69 -20.71 -38.54
C VAL A 138 -4.84 -19.63 -39.60
N GLU A 139 -4.44 -19.98 -40.82
CA GLU A 139 -4.58 -19.18 -42.02
C GLU A 139 -6.07 -18.83 -42.18
N ALA A 140 -6.41 -17.59 -41.83
CA ALA A 140 -7.75 -17.06 -42.02
C ALA A 140 -8.00 -16.93 -43.52
N LYS A 141 -8.51 -17.99 -44.13
CA LYS A 141 -8.96 -18.01 -45.52
C LYS A 141 -10.06 -16.95 -45.69
N PRO A 142 -9.85 -15.87 -46.46
CA PRO A 142 -10.89 -14.88 -46.67
C PRO A 142 -12.01 -15.48 -47.54
N ALA A 143 -13.25 -15.37 -47.07
CA ALA A 143 -14.44 -15.76 -47.82
C ALA A 143 -14.58 -14.91 -49.11
N PRO A 144 -15.05 -15.47 -50.24
CA PRO A 144 -15.19 -14.73 -51.48
C PRO A 144 -16.31 -13.69 -51.39
N VAL A 145 -15.97 -12.43 -51.63
CA VAL A 145 -16.92 -11.32 -51.77
C VAL A 145 -17.73 -11.53 -53.05
N ARG A 146 -19.04 -11.77 -52.90
CA ARG A 146 -19.98 -11.86 -54.02
C ARG A 146 -20.36 -10.43 -54.44
N VAL A 147 -19.88 -10.01 -55.60
CA VAL A 147 -20.29 -8.74 -56.24
C VAL A 147 -21.63 -9.00 -56.91
N GLU A 148 -22.73 -8.53 -56.32
CA GLU A 148 -23.98 -8.41 -57.05
C GLU A 148 -23.98 -7.05 -57.77
N ALA A 149 -23.92 -7.14 -59.10
CA ALA A 149 -24.07 -6.01 -59.99
C ALA A 149 -25.51 -5.48 -59.92
N SER A 150 -25.64 -4.18 -59.69
CA SER A 150 -26.90 -3.45 -59.78
C SER A 150 -27.32 -3.34 -61.26
N PRO A 151 -28.62 -3.46 -61.58
CA PRO A 151 -29.16 -3.03 -62.87
C PRO A 151 -29.13 -1.49 -63.00
#